data_AF-A0A820LIN4-F1
#
_entry.id   AF-A0A820LIN4-F1
#
_cell.length_a   1.000
_cell.length_b   1.000
_cell.length_c   1.000
_cell.angle_alpha   90.00
_cell.angle_beta   90.00
_cell.angle_gamma   90.00
#
_symmetry.space_group_name_H-M   'P 1'
#
loop_
_entity.id
_entity.type
_entity.pdbx_description
1 polymer ?
#
loop_
_entity_poly.entity_id
_entity_poly.type
_entity_poly.pdbx_seq_one_letter_code
_entity_poly.pdbx_strand_id
1 'polypeptide(L)'
;HDYNQAILYFEKSVGNNSSKNISLADIYAIMANIYCKLGQFNQGIVHYETALSIYKKYSPSTDLKIEKVKQDISNVITQLQI
;
A
#
# COMPACT_ATOMS: atom_id res chain seq x y z
N HIS A 1 -13.90 3.51 3.19
CA HIS A 1 -14.56 3.54 1.88
C HIS A 1 -14.52 4.99 1.40
N ASP A 2 -13.46 5.47 0.76
CA ASP A 2 -13.41 5.51 -0.71
C ASP A 2 -11.97 5.74 -1.25
N TYR A 3 -11.04 4.85 -0.92
CA TYR A 3 -9.62 5.02 -1.31
C TYR A 3 -9.40 4.91 -2.82
N ASN A 4 -10.30 4.20 -3.52
CA ASN A 4 -10.31 4.18 -4.99
C ASN A 4 -10.47 5.58 -5.57
N GLN A 5 -11.26 6.46 -4.93
CA GLN A 5 -11.38 7.85 -5.34
C GLN A 5 -10.11 8.65 -5.03
N ALA A 6 -9.47 8.42 -3.89
CA ALA A 6 -8.19 9.05 -3.57
C ALA A 6 -7.11 8.65 -4.58
N ILE A 7 -7.02 7.36 -4.92
CA ILE A 7 -6.11 6.84 -5.95
C ILE A 7 -6.43 7.49 -7.30
N LEU A 8 -7.68 7.52 -7.74
CA LEU A 8 -8.10 8.16 -9.00
C LEU A 8 -7.78 9.65 -9.06
N TYR A 9 -8.04 10.38 -7.97
CA TYR A 9 -7.82 11.82 -7.90
C TYR A 9 -6.32 12.14 -7.89
N PHE A 10 -5.52 11.33 -7.19
CA PHE A 10 -4.08 11.47 -7.19
C PHE A 10 -3.45 11.01 -8.51
N GLU A 11 -3.91 9.93 -9.14
CA GLU A 11 -3.47 9.52 -10.49
C GLU A 11 -3.61 10.66 -11.50
N LYS A 12 -4.71 11.40 -11.41
CA LYS A 12 -4.95 12.60 -12.21
C LYS A 12 -3.94 13.72 -11.91
N SER A 13 -3.46 13.81 -10.67
CA SER A 13 -2.48 14.80 -10.21
C SER A 13 -1.02 14.42 -10.49
N VAL A 14 -0.63 13.15 -10.37
CA VAL A 14 0.76 12.70 -10.52
C VAL A 14 1.08 12.35 -11.99
N GLY A 15 0.05 12.09 -12.80
CA GLY A 15 0.20 11.71 -14.21
C GLY A 15 0.81 10.31 -14.38
N ASN A 16 1.20 9.97 -15.61
CA ASN A 16 1.71 8.63 -15.95
C ASN A 16 3.20 8.43 -15.57
N ASN A 17 3.66 9.09 -14.51
CA ASN A 17 5.05 9.06 -14.09
C ASN A 17 5.30 7.90 -13.11
N SER A 18 5.74 6.76 -13.64
CA SER A 18 5.91 5.51 -12.89
C SER A 18 6.81 5.66 -11.65
N SER A 19 7.87 6.47 -11.68
CA SER A 19 8.77 6.61 -10.54
C SER A 19 8.11 7.33 -9.36
N LYS A 20 7.36 8.40 -9.61
CA LYS A 20 6.60 9.11 -8.58
C LYS A 20 5.50 8.25 -7.97
N ASN A 21 4.81 7.46 -8.80
CA ASN A 21 3.79 6.53 -8.33
C ASN A 21 4.39 5.42 -7.47
N ILE A 22 5.57 4.88 -7.81
CA ILE A 22 6.26 3.89 -6.97
C ILE A 22 6.69 4.49 -5.62
N SER A 23 7.22 5.72 -5.60
CA SER A 23 7.56 6.40 -4.33
C SER A 23 6.33 6.63 -3.45
N LEU A 24 5.18 6.90 -4.06
CA LEU A 24 3.92 7.04 -3.33
C LEU A 24 3.47 5.71 -2.70
N ALA A 25 3.63 4.60 -3.42
CA ALA A 25 3.36 3.27 -2.87
C ALA A 25 4.28 2.96 -1.67
N ASP A 26 5.56 3.36 -1.74
CA ASP A 26 6.48 3.23 -0.60
C ASP A 26 5.98 4.02 0.63
N ILE A 27 5.46 5.24 0.43
CA ILE A 27 4.89 6.06 1.50
C ILE A 27 3.67 5.37 2.13
N TYR A 28 2.76 4.82 1.31
CA TYR A 28 1.59 4.09 1.83
C TYR A 28 1.99 2.84 2.63
N ALA A 29 3.01 2.09 2.19
CA ALA A 29 3.52 0.95 2.95
C ALA A 29 4.18 1.37 4.28
N ILE A 30 4.85 2.53 4.33
CA ILE A 30 5.39 3.10 5.57
C ILE A 30 4.25 3.52 6.51
N MET A 31 3.22 4.19 6.01
CA MET A 31 2.05 4.56 6.81
C MET A 31 1.37 3.31 7.37
N ALA A 32 1.19 2.28 6.56
CA ALA A 32 0.62 1.01 6.98
C ALA A 32 1.38 0.40 8.16
N ASN A 33 2.72 0.38 8.08
CA ASN A 33 3.59 -0.05 9.17
C ASN A 33 3.40 0.77 10.45
N ILE A 34 3.29 2.10 10.33
CA ILE A 34 3.05 2.99 11.47
C ILE A 34 1.71 2.65 12.14
N TYR A 35 0.63 2.51 11.35
CA TYR A 35 -0.68 2.12 11.86
C TYR A 35 -0.66 0.76 12.55
N CYS A 36 0.05 -0.22 11.99
CA CYS A 36 0.22 -1.53 12.63
C CYS A 36 0.95 -1.42 13.96
N LYS A 37 2.01 -0.61 14.05
CA LYS A 37 2.72 -0.33 15.31
C LYS A 37 1.86 0.38 16.35
N LEU A 38 0.87 1.16 15.91
CA LEU A 38 -0.11 1.81 16.78
C LEU A 38 -1.27 0.87 17.18
N GLY A 39 -1.26 -0.40 16.77
CA GLY A 39 -2.36 -1.35 16.98
C GLY A 39 -3.60 -1.08 16.12
N GLN A 40 -3.51 -0.11 15.21
CA GLN A 40 -4.58 0.29 14.28
C GLN A 40 -4.54 -0.57 13.02
N PHE A 41 -4.62 -1.89 13.19
CA PHE A 41 -4.39 -2.86 12.12
C PHE A 41 -5.34 -2.71 10.92
N ASN A 42 -6.62 -2.40 11.15
CA ASN A 42 -7.58 -2.16 10.06
C ASN A 42 -7.16 -0.97 9.17
N GLN A 43 -6.63 0.10 9.75
CA GLN A 43 -6.11 1.23 8.98
C GLN A 43 -4.80 0.84 8.27
N GLY A 44 -3.94 0.06 8.93
CA GLY A 44 -2.72 -0.48 8.35
C GLY A 44 -2.97 -1.32 7.09
N ILE A 45 -3.90 -2.28 7.16
CA ILE A 45 -4.27 -3.15 6.03
C ILE A 45 -4.74 -2.32 4.84
N VAL A 46 -5.62 -1.34 5.07
CA VAL A 46 -6.12 -0.44 4.01
C VAL A 46 -4.98 0.31 3.30
N HIS A 47 -3.99 0.76 4.04
CA HIS A 47 -2.83 1.44 3.47
C HIS A 47 -1.91 0.48 2.70
N TYR A 48 -1.75 -0.76 3.16
CA TYR A 48 -1.03 -1.79 2.40
C TYR A 48 -1.73 -2.16 1.09
N GLU A 49 -3.06 -2.31 1.10
CA GLU A 49 -3.84 -2.59 -0.11
C GLU A 49 -3.68 -1.46 -1.16
N THR A 50 -3.65 -0.21 -0.69
CA THR A 50 -3.41 0.96 -1.52
C THR A 50 -2.02 0.91 -2.16
N ALA A 51 -0.97 0.64 -1.36
CA ALA A 51 0.39 0.47 -1.87
C ALA A 51 0.49 -0.64 -2.92
N LEU A 52 -0.16 -1.78 -2.64
CA LEU A 52 -0.18 -2.95 -3.53
C LEU A 52 -0.82 -2.63 -4.89
N SER A 53 -1.93 -1.89 -4.90
CA SER A 53 -2.61 -1.48 -6.13
C SER A 53 -1.70 -0.64 -7.03
N ILE A 54 -0.98 0.31 -6.43
CA ILE A 54 -0.05 1.20 -7.16
C ILE A 54 1.17 0.42 -7.66
N TYR A 55 1.78 -0.45 -6.86
CA TYR A 55 2.90 -1.29 -7.31
C TYR A 55 2.49 -2.20 -8.47
N LYS A 56 1.31 -2.84 -8.41
CA LYS A 56 0.81 -3.69 -9.50
C LYS A 56 0.61 -2.91 -10.81
N LYS A 57 0.19 -1.65 -10.72
CA LYS A 57 -0.11 -0.81 -11.88
C LYS A 57 1.14 -0.20 -12.51
N TYR A 58 2.10 0.27 -11.71
CA TYR A 58 3.25 1.04 -12.18
C TYR A 58 4.60 0.32 -12.08
N SER A 59 4.61 -0.87 -11.49
CA SER A 59 5.82 -1.69 -11.33
C SER A 59 5.56 -3.17 -11.62
N PRO A 60 5.11 -3.52 -12.84
CA PRO A 60 4.83 -4.91 -13.23
C PRO A 60 6.05 -5.84 -13.15
N SER A 61 7.27 -5.30 -13.00
CA SER A 61 8.52 -6.04 -12.90
C SER A 61 9.13 -6.12 -11.49
N THR A 62 8.50 -5.53 -10.46
CA THR A 62 9.07 -5.50 -9.09
C THR A 62 8.28 -6.41 -8.15
N ASP A 63 8.36 -7.71 -8.41
CA ASP A 63 7.74 -8.75 -7.57
C ASP A 63 8.17 -8.65 -6.10
N LEU A 64 9.43 -8.26 -5.84
CA LEU A 64 9.97 -8.18 -4.48
C LEU A 64 9.21 -7.21 -3.55
N LYS A 65 8.74 -6.06 -4.06
CA LYS A 65 7.99 -5.08 -3.24
C LYS A 65 6.56 -5.55 -2.99
N ILE A 66 5.93 -6.14 -4.01
CA ILE A 66 4.58 -6.72 -3.92
C ILE A 66 4.57 -7.86 -2.91
N GLU A 67 5.53 -8.78 -3.01
CA GLU A 67 5.65 -9.91 -2.09
C GLU A 67 5.93 -9.45 -0.66
N LYS A 68 6.76 -8.42 -0.47
CA LYS A 68 6.99 -7.84 0.85
C LYS A 68 5.72 -7.26 1.47
N VAL A 69 4.96 -6.46 0.72
CA VAL A 69 3.68 -5.91 1.21
C VAL A 69 2.69 -7.02 1.55
N LYS A 70 2.59 -8.08 0.73
CA LYS A 70 1.74 -9.23 1.03
C LYS A 70 2.16 -9.95 2.31
N GLN A 71 3.46 -10.14 2.51
CA GLN A 71 3.99 -10.75 3.73
C GLN A 71 3.68 -9.89 4.95
N ASP A 72 3.84 -8.57 4.85
CA ASP A 72 3.52 -7.63 5.91
C ASP A 72 2.02 -7.65 6.27
N ILE A 73 1.12 -7.68 5.27
CA ILE A 73 -0.33 -7.87 5.49
C ILE A 73 -0.59 -9.21 6.20
N SER A 74 0.02 -10.31 5.73
CA SER A 74 -0.18 -11.63 6.31
C SER A 74 0.24 -11.68 7.78
N ASN A 75 1.35 -11.03 8.13
CA ASN A 75 1.83 -10.95 9.52
C ASN A 75 0.84 -10.19 10.41
N VAL A 76 0.26 -9.11 9.90
CA VAL A 76 -0.74 -8.30 10.61
C VAL A 76 -2.02 -9.10 10.82
N ILE A 77 -2.48 -9.86 9.83
CA ILE A 77 -3.65 -10.73 9.96
C ILE A 77 -3.41 -11.83 11.00
N THR A 78 -2.23 -12.45 10.99
CA THR A 78 -1.88 -13.46 12.01
C THR A 78 -1.87 -12.85 13.41
N GLN A 79 -1.37 -11.63 13.59
CA GLN A 79 -1.41 -10.92 14.88
C GLN A 79 -2.83 -10.55 15.36
N LEU A 80 -3.78 -10.39 14.43
CA LEU A 80 -5.19 -10.13 14.75
C LEU A 80 -5.97 -11.38 15.14
N GLN A 81 -5.48 -12.58 14.79
CA GLN A 81 -6.16 -13.86 15.03
C GLN A 81 -5.72 -14.57 16.32
N ILE A 82 -4.84 -13.94 17.11
CA ILE A 82 -4.32 -14.43 18.42
C ILE A 82 -4.86 -13.51 19.52
#